data_AF-A0A2D2DMK9-F1
#
_entry.id   AF-A0A2D2DMK9-F1
#
_cell.length_a   1.000
_cell.length_b   1.000
_cell.length_c   1.000
_cell.angle_alpha   90.00
_cell.angle_beta   90.00
_cell.angle_gamma   90.00
#
_symmetry.space_group_name_H-M   'P 1'
#
loop_
_entity.id
_entity.type
_entity.pdbx_description
1 polymer ?
#
loop_
_entity_poly.entity_id
_entity_poly.type
_entity_poly.pdbx_seq_one_letter_code
_entity_poly.pdbx_strand_id
1 'polypeptide(L)'
;MLLAFENDIDGGNGRVTIIDLRGRRPSLTTLADGLAEPVSGVVRDGQVIVVESQFGILSGKRGGQVTGPFALRSIALSETPAEAAVTESAP
;
A
#
# COMPACT_ATOMS: atom_id res chain seq x y z
N MET A 1 10.49 0.49 8.36
CA MET A 1 9.50 0.66 7.29
C MET A 1 8.17 0.15 7.82
N LEU A 2 7.14 0.99 7.82
CA LEU A 2 5.77 0.55 8.07
C LEU A 2 4.99 0.62 6.75
N LEU A 3 4.01 -0.27 6.60
CA LEU A 3 3.06 -0.22 5.49
C LEU A 3 1.69 0.15 6.05
N ALA A 4 1.08 1.16 5.46
CA ALA A 4 -0.31 1.51 5.69
C ALA A 4 -1.16 0.98 4.53
N PHE A 5 -2.25 0.28 4.86
CA PHE A 5 -3.27 -0.16 3.92
C PHE A 5 -4.48 0.74 4.14
N GLU A 6 -4.68 1.67 3.22
CA GLU A 6 -5.70 2.71 3.31
C GLU A 6 -6.89 2.27 2.48
N ASN A 7 -7.99 1.90 3.16
CA ASN A 7 -9.20 1.48 2.48
C ASN A 7 -10.13 2.68 2.27
N ASP A 8 -10.54 2.90 1.02
CA ASP A 8 -11.64 3.79 0.65
C ASP A 8 -12.86 2.92 0.28
N ILE A 9 -13.61 2.56 1.32
CA ILE A 9 -14.75 1.62 1.24
C ILE A 9 -15.80 2.13 0.22
N ASP A 10 -15.92 3.44 0.04
CA ASP A 10 -16.96 4.04 -0.80
C ASP A 10 -16.45 4.45 -2.20
N GLY A 11 -15.16 4.72 -2.38
CA GLY A 11 -14.64 5.35 -3.61
C GLY A 11 -13.65 4.55 -4.47
N GLY A 12 -13.20 3.37 -4.04
CA GLY A 12 -12.26 2.56 -4.85
C GLY A 12 -10.89 3.22 -5.05
N ASN A 13 -10.53 4.17 -4.17
CA ASN A 13 -9.24 4.83 -4.14
C ASN A 13 -8.33 4.27 -3.04
N GLY A 14 -8.42 2.96 -2.79
CA GLY A 14 -7.58 2.31 -1.80
C GLY A 14 -6.10 2.43 -2.15
N ARG A 15 -5.24 2.49 -1.14
CA ARG A 15 -3.80 2.73 -1.31
C ARG A 15 -2.96 1.84 -0.42
N VAL A 16 -1.72 1.64 -0.84
CA VAL A 16 -0.65 1.16 0.02
C VAL A 16 0.42 2.23 0.10
N THR A 17 0.72 2.67 1.32
CA THR A 17 1.70 3.72 1.57
C THR A 17 2.83 3.19 2.43
N ILE A 18 4.06 3.42 2.00
CA ILE A 18 5.26 3.23 2.81
C ILE A 18 5.42 4.43 3.73
N ILE A 19 5.57 4.16 5.02
CA ILE A 19 5.99 5.14 6.02
C ILE A 19 7.43 4.83 6.40
N ASP A 20 8.34 5.74 6.04
CA ASP A 20 9.73 5.68 6.48
C ASP A 20 9.91 6.52 7.75
N LEU A 21 10.43 5.88 8.78
CA LEU A 21 10.69 6.46 10.11
C LEU A 21 12.19 6.51 10.44
N ARG A 22 13.07 6.17 9.49
CA ARG A 22 14.53 6.11 9.70
C ARG A 22 15.15 7.52 9.81
N GLY A 23 14.60 8.49 9.09
CA GLY A 23 15.06 9.88 9.10
C GLY A 23 14.55 10.68 10.31
N ARG A 24 15.12 11.87 10.52
CA ARG A 24 14.65 12.83 11.56
C ARG A 24 13.21 13.30 11.33
N ARG A 25 12.73 13.23 10.09
CA ARG A 25 11.36 13.55 9.70
C ARG A 25 10.77 12.32 9.01
N PRO A 26 9.61 11.82 9.47
CA PRO A 26 8.90 10.77 8.76
C PRO A 26 8.62 11.18 7.31
N SER A 27 8.75 10.23 6.37
CA SER A 27 8.36 10.43 4.98
C SER A 27 7.32 9.38 4.55
N LEU A 28 6.49 9.77 3.59
CA LEU A 28 5.43 8.94 3.05
C LEU A 28 5.67 8.74 1.56
N THR A 29 5.52 7.51 1.08
CA THR A 29 5.60 7.18 -0.35
C THR A 29 4.46 6.24 -0.70
N THR A 30 3.54 6.69 -1.56
CA THR A 30 2.48 5.83 -2.11
C THR A 30 3.12 4.79 -3.02
N LEU A 31 2.96 3.53 -2.66
CA LEU A 31 3.47 2.40 -3.44
C LEU A 31 2.47 1.97 -4.52
N ALA A 32 1.18 2.04 -4.20
CA ALA A 32 0.09 1.81 -5.14
C ALA A 32 -1.16 2.58 -4.72
N ASP A 33 -1.96 2.95 -5.71
CA ASP A 33 -3.29 3.55 -5.56
C ASP A 33 -4.30 2.86 -6.49
N GLY A 34 -5.56 3.28 -6.42
CA GLY A 34 -6.66 2.68 -7.18
C GLY A 34 -6.91 1.21 -6.83
N LEU A 35 -6.58 0.83 -5.60
CA LEU A 35 -6.91 -0.48 -5.05
C LEU A 35 -8.39 -0.51 -4.68
N ALA A 36 -9.02 -1.66 -4.85
CA ALA A 36 -10.44 -1.82 -4.61
C ALA A 36 -10.78 -1.58 -3.14
N GLU A 37 -10.22 -2.40 -2.24
CA GLU A 37 -10.40 -2.37 -0.78
C GLU A 37 -9.23 -3.09 -0.06
N PRO A 38 -8.01 -2.51 0.00
CA PRO A 38 -6.89 -3.17 0.65
C PRO A 38 -7.14 -3.31 2.16
N VAL A 39 -7.07 -4.53 2.69
CA VAL A 39 -7.35 -4.82 4.11
C VAL A 39 -6.14 -5.33 4.88
N SER A 40 -5.18 -5.94 4.20
CA SER A 40 -3.93 -6.42 4.80
C SER A 40 -2.90 -6.72 3.72
N GLY A 41 -1.68 -7.06 4.12
CA GLY A 41 -0.66 -7.55 3.21
C GLY A 41 0.62 -7.96 3.91
N VAL A 42 1.52 -8.57 3.13
CA VAL A 42 2.84 -9.03 3.60
C VAL A 42 3.92 -8.63 2.59
N VAL A 43 5.13 -8.39 3.08
CA VAL A 43 6.30 -8.19 2.23
C VAL A 43 6.98 -9.54 2.02
N ARG A 44 7.22 -9.91 0.77
CA ARG A 44 7.92 -11.13 0.40
C ARG A 44 8.61 -10.96 -0.94
N ASP A 45 9.87 -11.39 -1.04
CA ASP A 45 10.62 -11.46 -2.31
C ASP A 45 10.62 -10.13 -3.10
N GLY A 46 10.77 -9.00 -2.40
CA GLY A 46 10.79 -7.67 -3.01
C GLY A 46 9.41 -7.16 -3.47
N GLN A 47 8.33 -7.79 -3.01
CA GLN A 47 6.95 -7.43 -3.34
C GLN A 47 6.13 -7.21 -2.07
N VAL A 48 5.10 -6.36 -2.18
CA VAL A 48 3.99 -6.32 -1.24
C VAL A 48 2.86 -7.14 -1.85
N ILE A 49 2.50 -8.24 -1.18
CA ILE A 49 1.32 -9.03 -1.49
C ILE A 49 0.18 -8.45 -0.67
N VAL A 50 -0.78 -7.83 -1.35
CA VAL A 50 -1.95 -7.18 -0.75
C VAL A 50 -3.16 -8.09 -0.85
N VAL A 51 -3.92 -8.17 0.24
CA VAL A 51 -5.25 -8.77 0.28
C VAL A 51 -6.26 -7.65 0.09
N GLU A 52 -7.04 -7.72 -0.98
CA GLU A 52 -8.13 -6.80 -1.27
C GLU A 52 -9.46 -7.48 -0.97
N SER A 53 -10.23 -6.89 -0.06
CA SER A 53 -11.64 -7.24 0.14
C SER A 53 -12.44 -6.96 -1.13
N GLN A 54 -13.48 -7.76 -1.35
CA GLN A 54 -14.44 -7.58 -2.44
C GLN A 54 -15.82 -7.20 -1.91
N PHE A 55 -15.90 -6.64 -0.71
CA PHE A 55 -17.16 -6.43 0.01
C PHE A 55 -18.08 -5.43 -0.70
N GLY A 56 -17.55 -4.37 -1.31
CA GLY A 56 -18.31 -3.42 -2.11
C GLY A 56 -19.03 -4.09 -3.28
N ILE A 57 -18.38 -5.06 -3.94
CA ILE A 57 -19.01 -5.83 -5.03
C ILE A 57 -20.00 -6.86 -4.46
N LEU A 58 -19.61 -7.61 -3.43
CA LEU A 58 -20.46 -8.64 -2.83
C LEU A 58 -21.72 -8.08 -2.16
N SER A 59 -21.66 -6.87 -1.60
CA SER A 59 -22.80 -6.17 -1.01
C SER A 59 -23.65 -5.39 -2.03
N GLY A 60 -23.28 -5.44 -3.32
CA GLY A 60 -23.99 -4.74 -4.39
C GLY A 60 -23.78 -3.23 -4.41
N LYS A 61 -22.87 -2.68 -3.60
CA LYS A 61 -22.53 -1.25 -3.58
C LYS A 61 -21.73 -0.82 -4.83
N ARG A 62 -20.97 -1.76 -5.41
CA ARG A 62 -20.15 -1.55 -6.61
C ARG A 62 -20.50 -2.61 -7.65
N GLY A 63 -20.65 -2.21 -8.91
CA GLY A 63 -20.84 -3.15 -10.01
C GLY A 63 -19.59 -3.99 -10.27
N GLY A 64 -19.76 -5.26 -10.63
CA GLY A 64 -18.65 -6.15 -10.98
C GLY A 64 -18.99 -7.62 -10.77
N GLN A 65 -18.07 -8.48 -11.18
CA GLN A 65 -18.09 -9.91 -10.84
C GLN A 65 -16.81 -10.26 -10.09
N VAL A 66 -16.95 -11.06 -9.05
CA VAL A 66 -15.82 -11.53 -8.24
C VAL A 66 -15.89 -13.04 -8.09
N THR A 67 -14.72 -13.67 -8.05
CA THR A 67 -14.58 -15.12 -7.88
C THR A 67 -14.56 -15.55 -6.42
N GLY A 68 -14.46 -14.60 -5.49
CA GLY A 68 -14.44 -14.83 -4.05
C GLY A 68 -14.45 -13.55 -3.23
N PRO A 69 -14.47 -13.65 -1.89
CA PRO A 69 -14.52 -12.49 -0.99
C PRO A 69 -13.22 -11.70 -0.90
N PHE A 70 -12.11 -12.27 -1.37
CA PHE A 70 -10.80 -11.65 -1.38
C PHE A 70 -10.10 -11.87 -2.70
N ALA A 71 -9.33 -10.87 -3.12
CA ALA A 71 -8.38 -10.96 -4.23
C ALA A 71 -6.96 -10.70 -3.69
N LEU A 72 -5.96 -11.24 -4.38
CA LEU A 72 -4.55 -10.97 -4.11
C LEU A 72 -3.97 -10.10 -5.21
N ARG A 73 -3.21 -9.09 -4.81
CA ARG A 73 -2.47 -8.23 -5.74
C ARG A 73 -1.02 -8.11 -5.30
N SER A 74 -0.11 -8.29 -6.25
CA SER A 74 1.32 -8.13 -6.01
C SER A 74 1.79 -6.79 -6.52
N ILE A 75 2.46 -6.03 -5.67
CA ILE A 75 3.02 -4.71 -6.00
C ILE A 75 4.53 -4.77 -5.78
N ALA A 76 5.30 -4.40 -6.80
CA ALA A 76 6.75 -4.36 -6.70
C ALA A 76 7.17 -3.31 -5.65
N LEU A 77 8.02 -3.70 -4.71
CA LEU A 77 8.66 -2.77 -3.80
C LEU A 77 9.83 -2.14 -4.56
N SER A 78 9.61 -0.98 -5.19
CA SER A 78 10.73 -0.20 -5.72
C SER A 78 11.70 0.08 -4.57
N GLU A 79 13.00 -0.08 -4.80
CA GLU A 79 14.01 0.29 -3.81
C GLU A 79 13.73 1.71 -3.36
N THR A 80 13.29 1.89 -2.10
CA THR A 80 13.13 3.22 -1.53
C THR A 80 14.50 3.87 -1.63
N PRO A 81 14.67 5.02 -2.31
CA PRO A 81 15.95 5.69 -2.35
C PRO A 81 16.39 5.86 -0.91
N ALA A 82 17.46 5.16 -0.51
CA ALA A 82 18.06 5.37 0.78
C ALA A 82 18.44 6.85 0.80
N GLU A 83 17.79 7.60 1.68
CA GLU A 83 17.98 9.03 1.89
C GLU A 83 19.47 9.35 1.76
N ALA A 84 19.80 10.21 0.80
CA ALA A 84 21.16 10.67 0.55
C ALA A 84 21.80 10.97 1.91
N ALA A 85 22.91 10.28 2.18
CA ALA A 85 23.65 10.38 3.42
C ALA A 85 23.73 11.85 3.82
N VAL A 86 23.21 12.16 5.01
CA VAL A 86 23.41 13.44 5.65
C VAL A 86 24.92 13.55 5.86
N THR A 87 25.63 14.10 4.88
CA THR A 87 26.96 14.65 5.08
C THR A 87 26.78 15.81 6.04
N GLU A 88 26.96 15.49 7.31
CA GLU A 88 27.24 16.41 8.39
C GLU A 88 28.49 17.21 7.98
N SER A 89 28.28 18.32 7.29
CA SER A 89 29.27 19.40 7.25
C SER A 89 29.27 20.03 8.64
N ALA A 90 30.11 19.48 9.52
CA ALA A 90 30.44 20.11 10.79
C ALA A 90 31.10 21.49 10.53
N PRO A 91 30.85 22.49 11.40
CA PRO A 91 31.39 23.84 11.27
C PRO A 91 32.91 23.92 11.47
#